data_AF-A0A8H4HTC0-F1
#
_entry.id   AF-A0A8H4HTC0-F1
#
_cell.length_a   1.000
_cell.length_b   1.000
_cell.length_c   1.000
_cell.angle_alpha   90.00
_cell.angle_beta   90.00
_cell.angle_gamma   90.00
#
_symmetry.space_group_name_H-M   'P 1'
#
loop_
_entity.id
_entity.type
_entity.pdbx_description
1 polymer ?
#
loop_
_entity_poly.entity_id
_entity_poly.type
_entity_poly.pdbx_seq_one_letter_code
_entity_poly.pdbx_strand_id
1 'polypeptide(L)'
;MGRPWAGYITTIGIGGALAYINVSNTGAEVFTWLSNLVSLLTLFGWAMICLSHLRFRYTWKLQGREEAHIPWRTWAYPYALWWGMSCCVVIIGVELYLSIWPLHGNASAWKFFANYISAIAVVIIWVGAHIWYRCPLWVDARTIDLDGFRRFYVDLDPADQEPGIPLRKSLAKRVRKFIVE
;
A
#
# COMPACT_ATOMS: atom_id res chain seq x y z
N MET A 1 24.98 18.85 -3.13
CA MET A 1 25.20 17.56 -2.42
C MET A 1 23.86 16.81 -2.38
N GLY A 2 23.58 15.92 -3.35
CA GLY A 2 22.29 15.24 -3.52
C GLY A 2 22.25 13.78 -3.08
N ARG A 3 23.19 13.35 -2.22
CA ARG A 3 23.31 11.95 -1.79
C ARG A 3 22.74 11.79 -0.38
N PRO A 4 21.77 10.90 -0.14
CA PRO A 4 21.09 10.74 1.14
C PRO A 4 21.96 9.95 2.14
N TRP A 5 23.10 10.53 2.53
CA TRP A 5 24.08 9.90 3.44
C TRP A 5 23.46 9.46 4.78
N ALA A 6 22.59 10.29 5.37
CA ALA A 6 21.88 9.94 6.60
C ALA A 6 21.05 8.65 6.44
N GLY A 7 20.39 8.47 5.29
CA GLY A 7 19.65 7.25 4.98
C GLY A 7 20.56 6.04 4.85
N TYR A 8 21.69 6.16 4.14
CA TYR A 8 22.64 5.06 3.99
C TYR A 8 23.22 4.61 5.32
N ILE A 9 23.68 5.55 6.15
CA ILE A 9 24.26 5.25 7.46
C ILE A 9 23.21 4.54 8.34
N THR A 10 21.97 5.02 8.32
CA THR A 10 20.89 4.43 9.11
C THR A 10 20.55 3.02 8.63
N THR A 11 20.38 2.80 7.33
CA THR A 11 20.05 1.48 6.77
C THR A 11 21.19 0.48 6.98
N ILE A 12 22.44 0.88 6.77
CA ILE A 12 23.61 0.02 6.98
C ILE A 12 23.78 -0.28 8.47
N GLY A 13 23.62 0.72 9.34
CA GLY A 13 23.74 0.55 10.79
C GLY A 13 22.69 -0.41 11.35
N ILE A 14 21.41 -0.16 11.04
CA ILE A 14 20.31 -1.02 11.51
C ILE A 14 20.38 -2.40 10.84
N GLY A 15 20.59 -2.47 9.52
CA GLY A 15 20.70 -3.73 8.80
C GLY A 15 21.88 -4.59 9.27
N GLY A 16 23.03 -3.97 9.54
CA GLY A 16 24.19 -4.63 10.12
C GLY A 16 23.94 -5.15 11.54
N ALA A 17 23.27 -4.37 12.39
CA ALA A 17 22.88 -4.81 13.73
C ALA A 17 21.90 -5.99 13.70
N LEU A 18 20.92 -5.96 12.78
CA LEU A 18 19.98 -7.07 12.58
C LEU A 18 20.68 -8.35 12.12
N ALA A 19 21.71 -8.25 11.29
CA ALA A 19 22.50 -9.40 10.84
C ALA A 19 23.22 -10.11 12.01
N TYR A 20 23.59 -9.38 13.08
CA TYR A 20 24.25 -9.94 14.26
C TYR A 20 23.34 -10.86 15.09
N ILE A 21 22.01 -10.75 14.97
CA ILE A 21 21.04 -11.61 15.68
C ILE A 21 21.24 -13.09 15.31
N ASN A 22 21.73 -13.35 14.09
CA ASN A 22 22.08 -14.68 13.60
C ASN A 22 23.24 -15.36 14.36
N VAL A 23 23.99 -14.65 15.20
CA VAL A 23 25.03 -15.27 16.05
C VAL A 23 24.41 -16.14 17.15
N SER A 24 23.21 -15.78 17.61
CA SER A 24 22.52 -16.42 18.74
C SER A 24 21.43 -17.40 18.35
N ASN A 25 21.00 -17.39 17.08
CA ASN A 25 19.91 -18.22 16.54
C ASN A 25 20.31 -18.78 15.17
N THR A 26 19.51 -19.71 14.62
CA THR A 26 19.78 -20.20 13.26
C THR A 26 19.37 -19.16 12.20
N GLY A 27 20.12 -19.11 11.09
CA GLY A 27 19.83 -18.14 10.01
C GLY A 27 18.46 -18.33 9.38
N ALA A 28 17.98 -19.56 9.30
CA ALA A 28 16.63 -19.86 8.82
C ALA A 28 15.55 -19.26 9.73
N GLU A 29 15.71 -19.37 11.04
CA GLU A 29 14.77 -18.86 12.02
C GLU A 29 14.70 -17.33 12.01
N VAL A 30 15.85 -16.65 12.03
CA VAL A 30 15.92 -15.18 11.95
C VAL A 30 15.35 -14.67 10.63
N PHE A 31 15.67 -15.34 9.52
CA PHE A 31 15.10 -15.00 8.22
C PHE A 31 13.57 -15.12 8.23
N THR A 32 13.01 -16.20 8.80
CA THR A 32 11.56 -16.35 8.92
C THR A 32 10.94 -15.22 9.74
N TRP A 33 11.52 -14.84 10.88
CA TRP A 33 11.02 -13.71 11.67
C TRP A 33 11.01 -12.40 10.90
N LEU A 34 12.11 -12.06 10.22
CA LEU A 34 12.22 -10.83 9.42
C LEU A 34 11.30 -10.86 8.18
N SER A 35 11.13 -12.03 7.56
CA SER A 35 10.25 -12.22 6.41
C SER A 35 8.78 -12.02 6.79
N ASN A 36 8.34 -12.64 7.90
CA ASN A 36 7.01 -12.43 8.46
C ASN A 36 6.80 -10.97 8.82
N LEU A 37 7.86 -10.33 9.35
CA LEU A 37 7.82 -8.93 9.72
C LEU A 37 7.52 -8.05 8.50
N VAL A 38 8.32 -8.16 7.44
CA VAL A 38 8.20 -7.33 6.22
C VAL A 38 6.92 -7.63 5.44
N SER A 39 6.49 -8.89 5.41
CA SER A 39 5.28 -9.31 4.68
C SER A 39 4.03 -8.64 5.24
N LEU A 40 3.86 -8.66 6.58
CA LEU A 40 2.74 -7.98 7.23
C LEU A 40 2.80 -6.46 7.05
N LEU A 41 3.98 -5.83 7.21
CA LEU A 41 4.14 -4.38 6.98
C LEU A 41 3.73 -3.99 5.56
N THR A 42 4.11 -4.81 4.58
CA THR A 42 3.78 -4.60 3.17
C THR A 42 2.25 -4.63 2.99
N LEU A 43 1.56 -5.65 3.53
CA LEU A 43 0.09 -5.76 3.44
C LEU A 43 -0.63 -4.55 4.06
N PHE A 44 -0.17 -4.05 5.21
CA PHE A 44 -0.69 -2.80 5.77
C PHE A 44 -0.47 -1.61 4.83
N GLY A 45 0.72 -1.52 4.21
CA GLY A 45 1.02 -0.49 3.20
C GLY A 45 0.05 -0.52 2.02
N TRP A 46 -0.19 -1.70 1.44
CA TRP A 46 -1.16 -1.86 0.34
C TRP A 46 -2.58 -1.50 0.76
N ALA A 47 -3.02 -1.93 1.95
CA ALA A 47 -4.33 -1.57 2.49
C ALA A 47 -4.49 -0.04 2.64
N MET A 48 -3.47 0.64 3.16
CA MET A 48 -3.45 2.10 3.32
C MET A 48 -3.43 2.84 1.98
N ILE A 49 -2.72 2.33 0.98
CA ILE A 49 -2.74 2.88 -0.39
C ILE A 49 -4.15 2.76 -0.98
N CYS A 50 -4.79 1.60 -0.88
CA CYS A 50 -6.16 1.41 -1.36
C CYS A 50 -7.13 2.37 -0.66
N LEU A 51 -7.08 2.45 0.67
CA LEU A 51 -7.92 3.35 1.46
C LEU A 51 -7.73 4.82 1.07
N SER A 52 -6.48 5.25 0.94
CA SER A 52 -6.14 6.63 0.54
C SER A 52 -6.67 6.95 -0.86
N HIS A 53 -6.59 6.00 -1.78
CA HIS A 53 -7.09 6.19 -3.13
C HIS A 53 -8.63 6.22 -3.22
N LEU A 54 -9.34 5.37 -2.45
CA LEU A 54 -10.80 5.47 -2.31
C LEU A 54 -11.21 6.84 -1.79
N ARG A 55 -10.55 7.29 -0.72
CA ARG A 55 -10.83 8.57 -0.08
C ARG A 55 -10.56 9.74 -1.02
N PHE A 56 -9.46 9.72 -1.75
CA PHE A 56 -9.15 10.72 -2.79
C PHE A 56 -10.26 10.81 -3.85
N ARG A 57 -10.76 9.67 -4.33
CA ARG A 57 -11.84 9.67 -5.33
C ARG A 57 -13.18 10.12 -4.74
N TYR A 58 -13.44 9.83 -3.47
CA TYR A 58 -14.62 10.32 -2.75
C TYR A 58 -14.57 11.85 -2.57
N THR A 59 -13.44 12.40 -2.13
CA THR A 59 -13.25 13.86 -1.96
C THR A 59 -13.35 14.58 -3.30
N TRP A 60 -12.82 13.99 -4.37
CA TRP A 60 -12.90 14.53 -5.73
C TRP A 60 -14.35 14.72 -6.19
N LYS A 61 -15.19 13.71 -5.99
CA LYS A 61 -16.62 13.77 -6.33
C LYS A 61 -17.39 14.78 -5.47
N LEU A 62 -17.10 14.83 -4.17
CA LEU A 62 -17.73 15.77 -3.25
C LEU A 62 -17.47 17.23 -3.59
N GLN A 63 -16.29 17.55 -4.13
CA GLN A 63 -15.93 18.89 -4.57
C GLN A 63 -16.49 19.25 -5.96
N GLY A 64 -17.38 18.42 -6.53
CA GLY A 64 -18.05 18.68 -7.80
C GLY A 64 -17.13 18.59 -9.03
N ARG A 65 -15.96 17.96 -8.90
CA ARG A 65 -14.99 17.86 -9.98
C ARG A 65 -15.26 16.65 -10.87
N GLU A 66 -15.15 16.84 -12.18
CA GLU A 66 -15.29 15.73 -13.11
C GLU A 66 -14.10 14.77 -13.01
N GLU A 67 -14.37 13.47 -13.17
CA GLU A 67 -13.33 12.44 -13.29
C GLU A 67 -12.46 12.70 -14.55
N ALA A 68 -13.07 13.33 -15.57
CA ALA A 68 -12.53 14.40 -16.41
C ALA A 68 -11.04 14.76 -16.24
N HIS A 69 -10.80 15.45 -15.13
CA HIS A 69 -9.59 16.23 -14.94
C HIS A 69 -8.46 15.44 -14.29
N ILE A 70 -8.64 14.14 -14.05
CA ILE A 70 -7.61 13.27 -13.49
C ILE A 70 -6.80 12.69 -14.66
N PRO A 71 -5.46 12.89 -14.71
CA PRO A 71 -4.62 12.47 -15.83
C PRO A 71 -4.68 10.96 -16.09
N TRP A 72 -4.73 10.14 -15.03
CA TRP A 72 -4.77 8.69 -15.14
C TRP A 72 -6.07 8.12 -14.59
N ARG A 73 -6.74 7.33 -15.44
CA ARG A 73 -7.97 6.63 -15.11
C ARG A 73 -7.80 5.15 -15.32
N THR A 74 -8.26 4.38 -14.36
CA THR A 74 -8.26 2.92 -14.41
C THR A 74 -9.68 2.45 -14.60
N TRP A 75 -9.89 1.59 -15.60
CA TRP A 75 -11.18 0.93 -15.87
C TRP A 75 -11.64 0.04 -14.72
N ALA A 76 -10.72 -0.49 -13.93
CA ALA A 76 -10.99 -1.36 -12.79
C ALA A 76 -11.44 -0.61 -11.51
N TYR A 77 -11.52 0.73 -11.55
CA TYR A 77 -12.10 1.52 -10.46
C TYR A 77 -13.64 1.39 -10.47
N PRO A 78 -14.32 1.21 -9.32
CA PRO A 78 -13.80 1.11 -7.94
C PRO A 78 -13.55 -0.33 -7.47
N TYR A 79 -13.98 -1.35 -8.23
CA TYR A 79 -14.02 -2.74 -7.79
C TYR A 79 -12.66 -3.31 -7.40
N ALA A 80 -11.61 -3.02 -8.18
CA ALA A 80 -10.27 -3.53 -7.90
C ALA A 80 -9.69 -3.02 -6.58
N LEU A 81 -10.07 -1.82 -6.15
CA LEU A 81 -9.57 -1.25 -4.90
C LEU A 81 -10.28 -1.85 -3.69
N TRP A 82 -11.61 -2.04 -3.77
CA TRP A 82 -12.36 -2.75 -2.74
C TRP A 82 -11.91 -4.20 -2.63
N TRP A 83 -11.62 -4.84 -3.76
CA TRP A 83 -11.04 -6.18 -3.80
C TRP A 83 -9.66 -6.21 -3.13
N GLY A 84 -8.73 -5.37 -3.57
CA GLY A 84 -7.36 -5.31 -3.02
C GLY A 84 -7.35 -5.01 -1.52
N MET A 85 -8.16 -4.06 -1.07
CA MET A 85 -8.30 -3.74 0.35
C MET A 85 -8.88 -4.93 1.14
N SER A 86 -9.95 -5.56 0.63
CA SER A 86 -10.54 -6.75 1.25
C SER A 86 -9.54 -7.90 1.35
N CYS A 87 -8.78 -8.17 0.29
CA CYS A 87 -7.73 -9.19 0.30
C CYS A 87 -6.67 -8.91 1.36
N CYS A 88 -6.19 -7.66 1.48
CA CYS A 88 -5.21 -7.31 2.50
C CYS A 88 -5.76 -7.53 3.91
N VAL A 89 -7.00 -7.10 4.19
CA VAL A 89 -7.65 -7.28 5.49
C VAL A 89 -7.86 -8.76 5.81
N VAL A 90 -8.31 -9.56 4.85
CA VAL A 90 -8.50 -11.00 5.03
C VAL A 90 -7.17 -11.69 5.30
N ILE A 91 -6.11 -11.38 4.54
CA ILE A 91 -4.80 -12.00 4.74
C ILE A 91 -4.23 -11.62 6.12
N ILE A 92 -4.35 -10.36 6.54
CA ILE A 92 -3.94 -9.92 7.89
C ILE A 92 -4.73 -10.67 8.98
N GLY A 93 -6.02 -10.93 8.76
CA GLY A 93 -6.86 -11.72 9.67
C GLY A 93 -6.47 -13.20 9.71
N VAL A 94 -6.13 -13.79 8.55
CA VAL A 94 -5.63 -15.17 8.47
C VAL A 94 -4.28 -15.30 9.17
N GLU A 95 -3.37 -14.34 8.98
CA GLU A 95 -2.08 -14.30 9.68
C GLU A 95 -2.25 -14.19 11.20
N LEU A 96 -3.24 -13.42 11.67
CA LEU A 96 -3.58 -13.34 13.09
C LEU A 96 -4.04 -14.71 13.61
N TYR A 97 -4.95 -15.36 12.88
CA TYR A 97 -5.45 -16.68 13.24
C TYR A 97 -4.33 -17.72 13.32
N LEU A 98 -3.46 -17.77 12.31
CA LEU A 98 -2.33 -18.70 12.26
C LEU A 98 -1.28 -18.42 13.34
N SER A 99 -1.15 -17.16 13.76
CA SER A 99 -0.26 -16.77 14.86
C SER A 99 -0.78 -17.20 16.22
N ILE A 100 -2.11 -17.27 16.42
CA ILE A 100 -2.74 -17.73 17.67
C ILE A 100 -2.88 -19.26 17.69
N TRP A 101 -3.44 -19.83 16.61
CA TRP A 101 -3.66 -21.26 16.41
C TRP A 101 -2.83 -21.77 15.23
N PRO A 102 -1.56 -22.16 15.48
CA PRO A 102 -0.75 -22.77 14.43
C PRO A 102 -1.33 -24.14 14.02
N LEU A 103 -1.38 -24.42 12.71
CA LEU A 103 -1.90 -25.66 12.14
C LEU A 103 -1.21 -26.93 12.68
N HIS A 104 0.07 -26.85 13.04
CA HIS A 104 0.89 -27.97 13.46
C HIS A 104 1.65 -27.65 14.76
N GLY A 105 0.93 -27.48 15.88
CA GLY A 105 1.52 -27.38 17.20
C GLY A 105 0.65 -26.72 18.26
N ASN A 106 1.23 -26.55 19.46
CA ASN A 106 0.57 -25.84 20.55
C ASN A 106 0.74 -24.32 20.40
N ALA A 107 -0.28 -23.57 20.82
CA ALA A 107 -0.22 -22.12 20.95
C ALA A 107 0.90 -21.74 21.94
N SER A 108 1.81 -20.87 21.51
CA SER A 108 2.89 -20.35 22.35
C SER A 108 3.02 -18.85 22.10
N ALA A 109 3.14 -18.07 23.18
CA ALA A 109 3.31 -16.63 23.11
C ALA A 109 4.54 -16.23 22.27
N TRP A 110 5.62 -17.02 22.35
CA TRP A 110 6.83 -16.78 21.56
C TRP A 110 6.55 -16.81 20.06
N LYS A 111 5.83 -17.84 19.58
CA LYS A 111 5.48 -17.99 18.17
C LYS A 111 4.51 -16.90 17.70
N PHE A 112 3.57 -16.50 18.57
CA PHE A 112 2.66 -15.41 18.29
C PHE A 112 3.43 -14.11 18.02
N PHE A 113 4.33 -13.71 18.91
CA PHE A 113 5.11 -12.49 18.71
C PHE A 113 6.09 -12.63 17.54
N ALA A 114 6.74 -13.78 17.36
CA ALA A 114 7.63 -14.00 16.22
C ALA A 114 6.95 -13.80 14.85
N ASN A 115 5.66 -14.13 14.75
CA ASN A 115 4.91 -14.01 13.49
C ASN A 115 4.11 -12.71 13.38
N TYR A 116 3.59 -12.17 14.49
CA TYR A 116 2.60 -11.09 14.49
C TYR A 116 3.07 -9.76 15.09
N ILE A 117 4.35 -9.65 15.50
CA ILE A 117 4.88 -8.40 16.08
C ILE A 117 4.76 -7.19 15.16
N SER A 118 4.77 -7.39 13.83
CA SER A 118 4.59 -6.30 12.86
C SER A 118 3.30 -5.54 13.02
N ALA A 119 2.18 -6.24 13.23
CA ALA A 119 0.89 -5.58 13.36
C ALA A 119 0.87 -4.67 14.59
N ILE A 120 1.47 -5.14 15.69
CA ILE A 120 1.64 -4.37 16.92
C ILE A 120 2.55 -3.16 16.66
N ALA A 121 3.68 -3.36 15.98
CA ALA A 121 4.60 -2.30 15.63
C ALA A 121 3.94 -1.21 14.76
N VAL A 122 3.12 -1.60 13.78
CA VAL A 122 2.34 -0.65 12.95
C VAL A 122 1.41 0.19 13.79
N VAL A 123 0.67 -0.43 14.72
CA VAL A 123 -0.24 0.30 15.62
C VAL A 123 0.55 1.26 16.51
N ILE A 124 1.66 0.84 17.11
CA ILE A 124 2.51 1.70 17.94
C ILE A 124 3.06 2.89 17.15
N ILE A 125 3.61 2.63 15.96
CA ILE A 125 4.15 3.69 15.08
C ILE A 125 3.03 4.64 14.66
N TRP A 126 1.85 4.13 14.33
CA TRP A 126 0.70 4.94 13.94
C TRP A 126 0.18 5.80 15.09
N VAL A 127 0.05 5.26 16.30
CA VAL A 127 -0.32 6.02 17.51
C VAL A 127 0.75 7.05 17.84
N GLY A 128 2.03 6.66 17.82
CA GLY A 128 3.16 7.55 18.07
C GLY A 128 3.21 8.72 17.09
N ALA A 129 2.96 8.45 15.80
CA ALA A 129 2.85 9.49 14.78
C ALA A 129 1.67 10.43 15.05
N HIS A 130 0.51 9.91 15.46
CA HIS A 130 -0.64 10.75 15.80
C HIS A 130 -0.39 11.64 17.02
N ILE A 131 0.27 11.12 18.05
CA ILE A 131 0.63 11.90 19.25
C ILE A 131 1.65 12.98 18.90
N TRP A 132 2.68 12.64 18.10
CA TRP A 132 3.74 13.56 17.73
C TRP A 132 3.26 14.67 16.81
N TYR A 133 2.60 14.32 15.70
CA TYR A 133 2.14 15.28 14.70
C TYR A 133 0.79 15.93 15.05
N ARG A 134 0.13 15.48 16.13
CA ARG A 134 -1.19 15.96 16.59
C ARG A 134 -2.21 16.07 15.45
N CYS A 135 -2.18 15.09 14.54
CA CYS A 135 -3.04 15.07 13.36
C CYS A 135 -4.44 14.54 13.74
N PRO A 136 -5.53 15.12 13.19
CA PRO A 136 -6.85 14.52 13.32
C PRO A 136 -6.88 13.12 12.69
N LEU A 137 -7.43 12.14 13.42
CA LEU A 137 -7.57 10.75 12.98
C LEU A 137 -8.28 10.62 11.63
N TRP A 138 -9.28 11.48 11.41
CA TRP A 138 -10.06 11.55 10.19
C TRP A 138 -10.37 13.01 9.89
N VAL A 139 -9.89 13.49 8.74
CA VAL A 139 -10.21 14.83 8.23
C VAL A 139 -11.61 14.79 7.59
N ASP A 140 -12.34 15.89 7.53
CA ASP A 140 -13.57 15.91 6.71
C ASP A 140 -13.20 15.87 5.22
N ALA A 141 -13.91 15.06 4.43
CA ALA A 141 -13.64 14.92 3.01
C ALA A 141 -13.87 16.23 2.23
N ARG A 142 -14.68 17.15 2.76
CA ARG A 142 -14.97 18.44 2.15
C ARG A 142 -13.82 19.44 2.29
N THR A 143 -13.06 19.36 3.39
CA THR A 143 -11.99 20.31 3.73
C THR A 143 -10.61 19.88 3.24
N ILE A 144 -10.50 18.73 2.55
CA ILE A 144 -9.23 18.24 2.03
C ILE A 144 -8.80 19.12 0.85
N ASP A 145 -7.64 19.76 0.99
CA ASP A 145 -6.99 20.48 -0.11
C ASP A 145 -6.44 19.50 -1.14
N LEU A 146 -6.91 19.61 -2.38
CA LEU A 146 -6.49 18.80 -3.53
C LEU A 146 -5.60 19.57 -4.52
N ASP A 147 -5.42 20.88 -4.32
CA ASP A 147 -4.78 21.77 -5.29
C ASP A 147 -3.40 22.27 -4.83
N GLY A 148 -3.15 22.39 -3.51
CA GLY A 148 -1.97 23.07 -2.99
C GLY A 148 -0.61 22.65 -3.59
N PHE A 149 -0.35 21.34 -3.71
CA PHE A 149 0.90 20.81 -4.30
C PHE A 149 0.69 20.04 -5.60
N ARG A 150 -0.43 20.28 -6.31
CA ARG A 150 -0.73 19.58 -7.54
C ARG A 150 0.23 20.01 -8.65
N ARG A 151 1.02 19.07 -9.17
CA ARG A 151 1.75 19.28 -10.42
C ARG A 151 0.78 19.10 -11.58
N PHE A 152 0.53 20.18 -12.31
CA PHE A 152 -0.17 20.10 -13.58
C PHE A 152 0.81 19.53 -14.60
N TYR A 153 0.54 18.32 -15.08
CA TYR A 153 1.22 17.79 -16.24
C TYR A 153 0.66 18.55 -17.44
N VAL A 154 1.39 19.59 -17.87
CA VAL A 154 1.12 20.31 -19.11
C VAL A 154 1.47 19.36 -20.26
N ASP A 155 0.55 19.31 -21.24
CA ASP A 155 0.60 18.57 -22.51
C ASP A 155 0.45 17.04 -22.41
N LEU A 156 -0.78 16.58 -22.15
CA LEU A 156 -1.28 15.47 -22.98
C LEU A 156 -1.65 16.11 -24.31
N ASP A 157 -0.91 15.79 -25.37
CA ASP A 157 -1.32 16.10 -26.74
C ASP A 157 -2.80 15.67 -26.87
N PRO A 158 -3.72 16.48 -27.43
CA PRO A 158 -5.11 16.06 -27.66
C PRO A 158 -5.23 14.70 -28.38
N ALA A 159 -4.17 14.24 -29.04
CA ALA A 159 -4.03 12.91 -29.60
C ALA A 159 -3.93 11.76 -28.59
N ASP A 160 -3.38 11.99 -27.39
CA ASP A 160 -3.21 10.99 -26.31
C ASP A 160 -4.42 10.92 -25.37
N GLN A 161 -5.31 11.92 -25.44
CA GLN A 161 -6.60 11.90 -24.77
C GLN A 161 -7.55 10.97 -25.53
N GLU A 162 -7.25 9.66 -25.58
CA GLU A 162 -8.23 8.69 -26.07
C GLU A 162 -9.48 8.81 -25.19
N PRO A 163 -10.64 9.17 -25.76
CA PRO A 163 -11.87 9.36 -24.99
C PRO A 163 -12.32 8.00 -24.48
N GLY A 164 -11.90 7.65 -23.26
CA GLY A 164 -12.29 6.46 -22.49
C GLY A 164 -12.92 5.36 -23.32
N ILE A 165 -12.19 4.82 -24.29
CA ILE A 165 -12.78 3.88 -25.25
C ILE A 165 -13.08 2.62 -24.44
N PRO A 166 -14.34 2.15 -24.34
CA PRO A 166 -14.63 0.94 -23.60
C PRO A 166 -13.74 -0.18 -24.16
N LEU A 167 -13.01 -0.87 -23.29
CA LEU A 167 -11.95 -1.85 -23.62
C LEU A 167 -12.38 -2.81 -24.76
N ARG A 168 -13.67 -3.16 -24.80
CA ARG A 168 -14.31 -3.97 -25.85
C ARG A 168 -14.12 -3.40 -27.25
N LYS A 169 -14.23 -2.09 -27.45
CA LYS A 169 -14.00 -1.41 -28.72
C LYS A 169 -12.51 -1.30 -29.07
N SER A 170 -11.62 -1.11 -28.09
CA SER A 170 -10.17 -1.05 -28.32
C SER A 170 -9.58 -2.43 -28.66
N LEU A 171 -10.00 -3.49 -27.94
CA LEU A 171 -9.65 -4.87 -28.25
C LEU A 171 -10.21 -5.31 -29.61
N ALA A 172 -11.47 -4.99 -29.92
CA ALA A 172 -12.05 -5.27 -31.24
C ALA A 172 -11.30 -4.55 -32.37
N LYS A 173 -10.86 -3.30 -32.16
CA LYS A 173 -10.05 -2.54 -33.13
C LYS A 173 -8.68 -3.17 -33.33
N ARG A 174 -8.01 -3.61 -32.25
CA ARG A 174 -6.71 -4.30 -32.32
C ARG A 174 -6.82 -5.65 -33.02
N VAL A 175 -7.83 -6.46 -32.70
CA VAL A 175 -8.09 -7.76 -33.35
C VAL A 175 -8.41 -7.56 -34.84
N ARG A 176 -9.23 -6.56 -35.18
CA ARG A 176 -9.56 -6.27 -36.59
C ARG A 176 -8.33 -5.80 -37.39
N LYS A 177 -7.40 -5.07 -36.76
CA LYS A 177 -6.15 -4.66 -37.40
C LYS A 177 -5.24 -5.87 -37.67
N PHE A 178 -5.16 -6.81 -36.74
CA PHE A 178 -4.40 -8.07 -36.90
C PHE A 178 -4.97 -9.05 -37.94
N ILE A 179 -6.25 -8.92 -38.30
CA ILE A 179 -6.90 -9.79 -39.31
C ILE A 179 -6.75 -9.24 -40.74
N VAL A 180 -6.42 -7.95 -40.89
CA VAL A 180 -6.37 -7.25 -42.18
C VAL A 180 -4.92 -7.11 -42.71
N GLU A 181 -3.91 -7.34 -41.88
CA GLU A 181 -2.51 -7.59 -42.29
C GLU A 181 -2.29 -9.08 -42.60
#